data_AF-A0A6C1QUF8-F1
#
_entry.id   AF-A0A6C1QUF8-F1
#
_cell.length_a   1.000
_cell.length_b   1.000
_cell.length_c   1.000
_cell.angle_alpha   90.00
_cell.angle_beta   90.00
_cell.angle_gamma   90.00
#
_symmetry.space_group_name_H-M   'P 1'
#
loop_
_entity.id
_entity.type
_entity.pdbx_description
1 polymer ?
#
loop_
_entity_poly.entity_id
_entity_poly.type
_entity_poly.pdbx_seq_one_letter_code
_entity_poly.pdbx_strand_id
1 'polypeptide(L)'
;MDFWDRVKTTIDKSFDTSKEWFDKAKGTAHELGERGVIRVEIMQLESRAEKLTARLGARVYDLLVKEGRSRIERGSEGIGETIGEIEEIEQRIAEKERAMEAIKKREQPNDPGPDA
;
A
#
# COMPACT_ATOMS: atom_id res chain seq x y z
N MET A 1 7.43 -7.31 -4.25
CA MET A 1 7.52 -5.88 -4.59
C MET A 1 7.04 -5.18 -3.34
N ASP A 2 7.89 -4.38 -2.72
CA ASP A 2 7.61 -3.84 -1.39
C ASP A 2 6.58 -2.72 -1.49
N PHE A 3 5.94 -2.35 -0.37
CA PHE A 3 4.92 -1.29 -0.34
C PHE A 3 5.36 -0.02 -1.09
N TRP A 4 6.58 0.46 -0.79
CA TRP A 4 7.11 1.69 -1.39
C TRP A 4 7.30 1.60 -2.90
N ASP A 5 7.68 0.42 -3.40
CA ASP A 5 7.79 0.18 -4.84
C ASP A 5 6.42 0.25 -5.52
N ARG A 6 5.36 -0.23 -4.86
CA ARG A 6 3.99 -0.19 -5.39
C ARG A 6 3.46 1.24 -5.45
N VAL A 7 3.60 2.00 -4.36
CA VAL A 7 3.23 3.43 -4.32
C VAL A 7 3.99 4.22 -5.39
N LYS A 8 5.31 4.03 -5.48
CA LYS A 8 6.13 4.69 -6.50
C LYS A 8 5.67 4.32 -7.91
N THR A 9 5.40 3.05 -8.17
CA THR A 9 4.92 2.57 -9.47
C THR A 9 3.58 3.20 -9.85
N THR A 10 2.64 3.35 -8.91
CA THR A 10 1.35 4.00 -9.21
C THR A 10 1.50 5.49 -9.48
N ILE A 11 2.38 6.18 -8.74
CA ILE A 11 2.65 7.61 -8.97
C ILE A 11 3.35 7.83 -10.31
N ASP A 12 4.34 7.00 -10.64
CA ASP A 12 5.09 7.07 -11.90
C ASP A 12 4.23 6.66 -13.11
N LYS A 13 3.22 5.80 -12.90
CA LYS A 13 2.23 5.40 -13.92
C LYS A 13 0.93 6.16 -13.72
N SER A 14 0.90 7.41 -14.18
CA SER A 14 -0.29 8.27 -14.27
C SER A 14 -1.57 7.49 -14.62
N PHE A 15 -2.47 7.31 -13.64
CA PHE A 15 -3.89 6.86 -13.71
C PHE A 15 -4.32 5.61 -14.53
N ASP A 16 -3.51 5.06 -15.44
CA ASP A 16 -3.95 3.98 -16.35
C ASP A 16 -3.87 2.58 -15.74
N THR A 17 -3.13 2.38 -14.65
CA THR A 17 -2.92 1.02 -14.07
C THR A 17 -4.03 0.60 -13.09
N SER A 18 -4.80 1.54 -12.53
CA SER A 18 -5.86 1.23 -11.56
C SER A 18 -7.01 0.43 -12.19
N LYS A 19 -7.27 0.61 -13.49
CA LYS A 19 -8.32 -0.12 -14.23
C LYS A 19 -7.90 -1.55 -14.59
N GLU A 20 -6.67 -1.75 -15.04
CA GLU A 20 -6.19 -3.10 -15.44
C GLU A 20 -6.12 -4.08 -14.26
N TRP A 21 -5.91 -3.60 -13.03
CA TRP A 21 -5.96 -4.43 -11.83
C TRP A 21 -7.39 -4.81 -11.41
N PHE A 22 -8.33 -3.87 -11.56
CA PHE A 22 -9.74 -4.11 -11.27
C PHE A 22 -10.34 -5.16 -12.22
N ASP A 23 -9.97 -5.13 -13.49
CA ASP A 23 -10.41 -6.11 -14.50
C ASP A 23 -9.77 -7.50 -14.30
N LYS A 24 -8.51 -7.57 -13.82
CA LYS A 24 -7.89 -8.86 -13.45
C LYS A 24 -8.48 -9.48 -12.19
N ALA A 25 -8.95 -8.67 -11.22
CA ALA A 25 -9.58 -9.17 -10.00
C ALA A 25 -10.97 -9.80 -10.26
N LYS A 26 -11.68 -9.37 -11.31
CA LYS A 26 -12.98 -9.95 -11.70
C LYS A 26 -12.86 -11.40 -12.19
N GLY A 27 -11.66 -11.84 -12.59
CA GLY A 27 -11.38 -13.22 -13.02
C GLY A 27 -11.08 -14.22 -11.90
N THR A 28 -10.93 -13.76 -10.64
CA THR A 28 -10.51 -14.60 -9.50
C THR A 28 -11.66 -14.84 -8.52
N ALA A 29 -12.84 -15.20 -9.01
CA ALA A 29 -14.00 -15.53 -8.16
C ALA A 29 -13.84 -16.83 -7.34
N HIS A 30 -12.62 -17.42 -7.30
CA HIS A 30 -12.32 -18.66 -6.58
C HIS A 30 -11.43 -18.46 -5.32
N GLU A 31 -10.89 -17.26 -5.06
CA GLU A 31 -10.09 -16.93 -3.85
C GLU A 31 -10.94 -16.38 -2.67
N LEU A 32 -12.23 -16.71 -2.60
CA LEU A 32 -13.25 -16.03 -1.77
C LEU A 32 -13.25 -16.39 -0.25
N GLY A 33 -12.09 -16.56 0.35
CA GLY A 33 -11.94 -16.75 1.81
C GLY A 33 -11.35 -15.53 2.52
N GLU A 34 -10.66 -15.80 3.63
CA GLU A 34 -9.91 -14.81 4.42
C GLU A 34 -8.85 -14.07 3.58
N ARG A 35 -8.24 -14.74 2.59
CA ARG A 35 -7.23 -14.16 1.69
C ARG A 35 -7.80 -13.03 0.82
N GLY A 36 -9.02 -13.20 0.29
CA GLY A 36 -9.69 -12.19 -0.52
C GLY A 36 -9.99 -10.92 0.27
N VAL A 37 -10.43 -11.08 1.53
CA VAL A 37 -10.67 -9.95 2.44
C VAL A 37 -9.38 -9.18 2.69
N ILE A 38 -8.30 -9.87 3.10
CA ILE A 38 -7.01 -9.22 3.38
C ILE A 38 -6.48 -8.49 2.14
N ARG A 39 -6.65 -9.06 0.94
CA ARG A 39 -6.22 -8.41 -0.31
C ARG A 39 -6.96 -7.11 -0.58
N VAL A 40 -8.29 -7.08 -0.39
CA VAL A 40 -9.08 -5.85 -0.55
C VAL A 40 -8.66 -4.80 0.48
N GLU A 41 -8.42 -5.21 1.73
CA GLU A 41 -7.97 -4.28 2.77
C GLU A 41 -6.59 -3.68 2.46
N ILE A 42 -5.64 -4.48 1.94
CA ILE A 42 -4.34 -3.98 1.47
C ILE A 42 -4.53 -2.96 0.36
N MET A 43 -5.36 -3.25 -0.65
CA MET A 43 -5.63 -2.32 -1.75
C MET A 43 -6.24 -0.99 -1.27
N GLN A 44 -7.13 -1.03 -0.27
CA GLN A 44 -7.71 0.18 0.32
C GLN A 44 -6.68 1.01 1.07
N LEU A 45 -5.79 0.35 1.82
CA LEU A 45 -4.69 1.00 2.54
C LEU A 45 -3.71 1.65 1.55
N GLU A 46 -3.34 0.95 0.48
CA GLU A 46 -2.48 1.48 -0.59
C GLU A 46 -3.09 2.72 -1.25
N SER A 47 -4.38 2.66 -1.62
CA SER A 47 -5.07 3.83 -2.19
C SER A 47 -5.11 5.02 -1.23
N ARG A 48 -5.20 4.78 0.08
CA ARG A 48 -5.13 5.85 1.09
C ARG A 48 -3.71 6.42 1.18
N ALA A 49 -2.68 5.59 1.18
CA ALA A 49 -1.28 6.03 1.18
C ALA A 49 -0.93 6.86 -0.07
N GLU A 50 -1.41 6.47 -1.26
CA GLU A 50 -1.23 7.23 -2.49
C GLU A 50 -1.79 8.66 -2.37
N LYS A 51 -3.03 8.79 -1.85
CA LYS A 51 -3.66 10.10 -1.62
C LYS A 51 -2.92 10.95 -0.60
N LEU A 52 -2.46 10.35 0.49
CA LEU A 52 -1.68 11.04 1.51
C LEU A 52 -0.32 11.49 0.97
N THR A 53 0.34 10.66 0.15
CA THR A 53 1.60 10.99 -0.51
C THR A 53 1.44 12.17 -1.47
N ALA A 54 0.36 12.17 -2.28
CA ALA A 54 0.04 13.29 -3.14
C ALA A 54 -0.26 14.58 -2.33
N ARG A 55 -1.01 14.48 -1.22
CA ARG A 55 -1.28 15.59 -0.30
C ARG A 55 0.01 16.13 0.33
N LEU A 56 0.92 15.25 0.73
CA LEU A 56 2.22 15.61 1.27
C LEU A 56 3.04 16.40 0.24
N GLY A 57 3.11 15.92 -1.00
CA GLY A 57 3.78 16.62 -2.09
C GLY A 57 3.18 18.00 -2.37
N ALA A 58 1.85 18.12 -2.39
CA ALA A 58 1.16 19.40 -2.54
C ALA A 58 1.49 20.37 -1.40
N ARG A 59 1.45 19.90 -0.14
CA ARG A 59 1.77 20.74 1.02
C ARG A 59 3.23 21.17 1.01
N VAL A 60 4.15 20.28 0.64
CA VAL A 60 5.58 20.60 0.47
C VAL A 60 5.77 21.68 -0.60
N TYR A 61 5.10 21.56 -1.74
CA TYR A 61 5.14 22.56 -2.79
C TYR A 61 4.61 23.92 -2.33
N ASP A 62 3.48 23.95 -1.63
CA ASP A 62 2.93 25.19 -1.07
C ASP A 62 3.91 25.86 -0.11
N LEU A 63 4.50 25.09 0.81
CA LEU A 63 5.46 25.60 1.78
C LEU A 63 6.73 26.16 1.11
N LEU A 64 7.32 25.43 0.16
CA LEU A 64 8.57 25.86 -0.50
C LEU A 64 8.36 26.98 -1.52
N VAL A 65 7.33 26.86 -2.36
CA VAL A 65 7.18 27.68 -3.56
C VAL A 65 6.20 28.84 -3.34
N LYS A 66 5.09 28.60 -2.64
CA LYS A 66 4.05 29.63 -2.41
C LYS A 66 4.36 30.48 -1.18
N GLU A 67 4.74 29.83 -0.08
CA GLU A 67 5.10 30.51 1.17
C GLU A 67 6.58 30.92 1.22
N GLY A 68 7.42 30.41 0.30
CA GLY A 68 8.83 30.79 0.19
C GLY A 68 9.72 30.27 1.32
N ARG A 69 9.32 29.19 2.01
CA ARG A 69 10.14 28.60 3.08
C ARG A 69 11.39 27.98 2.48
N SER A 70 12.54 28.23 3.10
CA SER A 70 13.83 27.68 2.68
C SER A 70 14.06 26.24 3.17
N ARG A 71 13.29 25.77 4.15
CA ARG A 71 13.39 24.45 4.74
C ARG A 71 12.02 23.95 5.19
N ILE A 72 11.82 22.64 5.04
CA ILE A 72 10.71 21.89 5.64
C ILE A 72 11.29 20.86 6.59
N GLU A 73 10.69 20.76 7.76
CA GLU A 73 11.00 19.77 8.79
C GLU A 73 9.76 18.94 9.09
N ARG A 74 9.94 17.77 9.72
CA ARG A 74 8.82 16.90 10.11
C ARG A 74 7.78 17.63 10.97
N GLY A 75 8.20 18.58 11.81
CA GLY A 75 7.31 19.41 12.63
C GLY A 75 6.62 20.55 11.87
N SER A 76 6.86 20.70 10.57
CA SER A 76 6.20 21.73 9.76
C SER A 76 4.70 21.45 9.67
N GLU A 77 3.91 22.51 9.69
CA GLU A 77 2.45 22.45 9.72
C GLU A 77 1.88 21.57 8.58
N GLY A 78 1.12 20.54 8.96
CA GLY A 78 0.50 19.58 8.04
C GLY A 78 1.46 18.51 7.47
N ILE A 79 2.77 18.64 7.68
CA ILE A 79 3.76 17.65 7.22
C ILE A 79 3.83 16.46 8.18
N GLY A 80 4.03 16.72 9.47
CA GLY A 80 4.23 15.67 10.46
C GLY A 80 3.04 14.73 10.63
N GLU A 81 1.83 15.29 10.61
CA GLU A 81 0.58 14.52 10.66
C GLU A 81 0.46 13.60 9.43
N THR A 82 0.63 14.15 8.23
CA THR A 82 0.54 13.38 6.98
C THR A 82 1.59 12.25 6.92
N ILE A 83 2.83 12.51 7.37
CA ILE A 83 3.87 11.48 7.44
C ILE A 83 3.47 10.40 8.46
N GLY A 84 2.98 10.79 9.64
CA GLY A 84 2.53 9.83 10.66
C GLY A 84 1.41 8.91 10.16
N GLU A 85 0.44 9.46 9.42
CA GLU A 85 -0.61 8.64 8.80
C GLU A 85 -0.07 7.65 7.77
N ILE A 86 0.92 8.05 6.96
CA ILE A 86 1.56 7.17 5.97
C ILE A 86 2.29 6.03 6.67
N GLU A 87 3.05 6.32 7.73
CA GLU A 87 3.77 5.31 8.53
C GLU A 87 2.82 4.33 9.22
N GLU A 88 1.66 4.79 9.71
CA GLU A 88 0.64 3.90 10.28
C GLU A 88 0.09 2.95 9.21
N ILE A 89 -0.19 3.48 8.01
CA ILE A 89 -0.69 2.66 6.89
C ILE A 89 0.35 1.61 6.48
N GLU A 90 1.63 1.98 6.42
CA GLU A 90 2.74 1.06 6.14
C GLU A 90 2.77 -0.12 7.13
N GLN A 91 2.68 0.18 8.42
CA GLN A 91 2.66 -0.85 9.46
C GLN A 91 1.47 -1.79 9.30
N ARG A 92 0.29 -1.24 9.01
CA ARG A 92 -0.94 -2.03 8.80
C ARG A 92 -0.86 -2.91 7.55
N ILE A 93 -0.24 -2.42 6.47
CA ILE A 93 -0.01 -3.22 5.27
C ILE A 93 0.96 -4.36 5.59
N ALA A 94 2.07 -4.08 6.27
CA ALA A 94 3.06 -5.10 6.65
C ALA A 94 2.47 -6.18 7.59
N GLU A 95 1.55 -5.82 8.49
CA GLU A 95 0.80 -6.78 9.29
C GLU A 95 -0.10 -7.68 8.44
N LYS A 96 -0.83 -7.10 7.48
CA LYS A 96 -1.73 -7.83 6.58
C LYS A 96 -0.98 -8.73 5.61
N GLU A 97 0.16 -8.30 5.09
CA GLU A 97 1.03 -9.13 4.25
C GLU A 97 1.58 -10.33 5.03
N ARG A 98 1.99 -10.13 6.29
CA ARG A 98 2.39 -11.24 7.18
C ARG A 98 1.25 -12.22 7.44
N ALA A 99 0.03 -11.73 7.65
CA ALA A 99 -1.15 -12.59 7.80
C ALA A 99 -1.44 -13.39 6.52
N MET A 100 -1.33 -12.76 5.36
CA MET A 100 -1.52 -13.42 4.05
C MET A 100 -0.49 -14.53 3.79
N GLU A 101 0.78 -14.29 4.13
CA GLU A 101 1.83 -15.31 4.05
C GLU A 101 1.61 -16.45 5.05
N ALA A 102 1.08 -16.17 6.24
CA ALA A 102 0.73 -17.21 7.22
C ALA A 102 -0.41 -18.11 6.71
N ILE A 103 -1.45 -17.55 6.07
CA ILE A 103 -2.52 -18.33 5.45
C ILE A 103 -1.97 -19.21 4.33
N LYS A 104 -1.12 -18.64 3.47
CA LYS A 104 -0.47 -19.37 2.37
C LYS A 104 0.37 -20.56 2.87
N LYS A 105 1.07 -20.43 4.00
CA LYS A 105 1.85 -21.51 4.63
C LYS A 105 0.96 -22.61 5.23
N ARG A 106 -0.21 -22.26 5.76
CA ARG A 106 -1.19 -23.24 6.29
C ARG A 106 -1.85 -24.07 5.18
N GLU A 107 -2.02 -23.47 4.00
CA GLU A 107 -2.61 -24.12 2.83
C GLU A 107 -1.65 -25.05 2.06
N GLN A 108 -0.35 -25.02 2.37
CA GLN A 108 0.64 -25.99 1.87
C GLN A 108 0.85 -27.07 2.94
N PRO A 109 0.13 -28.21 2.89
CA PRO A 109 0.50 -29.32 3.76
C PRO A 109 1.91 -29.78 3.37
N ASN A 110 2.78 -29.99 4.37
CA ASN A 110 4.03 -30.71 4.20
C ASN A 110 3.75 -31.98 3.39
N ASP A 111 4.32 -32.09 2.19
CA ASP A 111 4.39 -33.32 1.42
C ASP A 111 5.29 -34.29 2.21
N PRO A 112 4.77 -35.38 2.82
CA PRO A 112 5.65 -36.42 3.30
C PRO A 112 6.13 -37.14 2.05
N GLY A 113 7.35 -36.84 1.61
CA GLY A 113 7.97 -37.50 0.46
C GLY A 113 7.83 -39.03 0.52
N PRO A 114 7.87 -39.72 -0.64
CA PRO A 114 7.43 -41.10 -0.76
C PRO A 114 8.46 -42.05 -0.14
N ASP A 115 8.36 -42.27 1.17
CA ASP A 115 8.99 -43.40 1.85
C ASP A 115 7.90 -44.17 2.64
N ALA A 116 7.24 -45.08 1.92
CA ALA A 116 6.41 -46.16 2.45
C ALA A 116 6.70 -47.45 1.66
#